data_AF-A0AAU9J2K8-F1
#
_entry.id   AF-A0AAU9J2K8-F1
#
_cell.length_a   1.000
_cell.length_b   1.000
_cell.length_c   1.000
_cell.angle_alpha   90.00
_cell.angle_beta   90.00
_cell.angle_gamma   90.00
#
_symmetry.space_group_name_H-M   'P 1'
#
loop_
_entity.id
_entity.type
_entity.pdbx_description
1 polymer ?
#
loop_
_entity_poly.entity_id
_entity_poly.type
_entity_poly.pdbx_seq_one_letter_code
_entity_poly.pdbx_strand_id
1 'polypeptide(L)'
;MALDAKIAAFITEIVQTESKEEQPVQILNKSDYYTHKLETEKRKGEGLDDKIRRIREKIARRQEEMKNTIGWKKEEHKAFNKVNSLETQLEHTKIRLSQLKSDNEHLREQIQLIRRNNMGAARETRNISFEIMKSRNLAESFNGNSVRNKSLILSTRNKAQRLNQRFKADQSEMSFTESRLEDELQERSKSISPMPLQRARTPFHEISDHLKVLKFLSRKWTRKVGEKTELIKDYDQQLKEYSLALTAMGASICSRNVKEIAKANLNSYEQEIMLRCNLLQLNEQNEVFEHELGNIHEKIQYVKNAALNIDTGKSDFLAKKQAELSNLKNKIQQCGSKYVSIEDDFKYLSKAVLEMLKKLQSLGIQAFSQKFLEDPELTYTNIILHLSKLEEVLYVFGSSYNSSREENRYRFTPEPGSYVSVTPQGYSRVHTNICELEIDLSDYEEHSQPLTVSEFRQKALSQLNLY
;
A
#
# COMPACT_ATOMS: atom_id res chain seq x y z
N MET A 1 82.47 28.51 -39.45
CA MET A 1 83.85 28.75 -38.96
C MET A 1 84.70 27.48 -38.92
N ALA A 2 84.34 26.41 -38.19
CA ALA A 2 85.16 25.18 -38.18
C ALA A 2 85.01 24.27 -39.42
N LEU A 3 83.92 24.41 -40.18
CA LEU A 3 83.68 23.66 -41.43
C LEU A 3 84.44 24.30 -42.61
N ASP A 4 84.47 25.63 -42.67
CA ASP A 4 85.13 26.40 -43.74
C ASP A 4 86.64 26.20 -43.74
N ALA A 5 87.26 26.08 -42.56
CA ALA A 5 88.69 25.79 -42.42
C ALA A 5 89.06 24.36 -42.89
N LYS A 6 88.15 23.39 -42.74
CA LYS A 6 88.38 22.01 -43.21
C LYS A 6 88.17 21.85 -44.70
N ILE A 7 87.22 22.58 -45.28
CA ILE A 7 87.00 22.60 -46.73
C ILE A 7 88.16 23.34 -47.43
N ALA A 8 88.64 24.46 -46.85
CA ALA A 8 89.82 25.15 -47.37
C ALA A 8 91.06 24.25 -47.36
N ALA A 9 91.33 23.53 -46.26
CA ALA A 9 92.47 22.60 -46.16
C ALA A 9 92.39 21.44 -47.17
N PHE A 10 91.19 20.91 -47.43
CA PHE A 10 90.98 19.84 -48.41
C PHE A 10 91.19 20.32 -49.85
N ILE A 11 90.81 21.56 -50.16
CA ILE A 11 91.04 22.17 -51.48
C ILE A 11 92.53 22.46 -51.70
N THR A 12 93.28 22.91 -50.69
CA THR A 12 94.75 23.08 -50.82
C THR A 12 95.49 21.76 -50.98
N GLU A 13 95.00 20.67 -50.38
CA GLU A 13 95.61 19.34 -50.50
C GLU A 13 95.38 18.73 -51.89
N ILE A 14 94.25 19.02 -52.54
CA ILE A 14 93.98 18.60 -53.92
C ILE A 14 94.82 19.39 -54.93
N VAL A 15 94.94 20.71 -54.78
CA VAL A 15 95.71 21.56 -55.72
C VAL A 15 97.22 21.27 -55.69
N GLN A 16 97.77 20.75 -54.58
CA GLN A 16 99.18 20.36 -54.51
C GLN A 16 99.51 18.98 -55.13
N THR A 17 98.49 18.22 -55.56
CA THR A 17 98.70 16.89 -56.17
C THR A 17 98.74 16.87 -57.70
N GLU A 18 98.48 18.00 -58.38
CA GLU A 18 98.48 18.04 -59.86
C GLU A 18 99.83 18.34 -60.53
N SER A 19 100.90 18.58 -59.78
CA SER A 19 102.24 18.79 -60.37
C SER A 19 103.23 17.72 -59.95
N LYS A 20 103.07 16.51 -60.50
CA LYS A 20 104.12 15.50 -60.72
C LYS A 20 103.54 14.37 -61.55
N GLU A 21 104.18 14.08 -62.68
CA GLU A 21 103.89 12.90 -63.49
C GLU A 21 104.14 11.64 -62.64
N GLU A 22 103.08 11.08 -62.05
CA GLU A 22 103.10 9.76 -61.43
C GLU A 22 102.86 8.69 -62.51
N GLN A 23 103.74 7.69 -62.53
CA GLN A 23 103.68 6.56 -63.45
C GLN A 23 102.31 5.82 -63.40
N PRO A 24 101.77 5.33 -64.54
CA PRO A 24 100.44 4.73 -64.62
C PRO A 24 100.20 3.51 -63.71
N VAL A 25 101.27 2.88 -63.22
CA VAL A 25 101.21 1.72 -62.30
C VAL A 25 100.87 2.14 -60.86
N GLN A 26 101.26 3.35 -60.42
CA GLN A 26 100.95 3.83 -59.07
C GLN A 26 99.50 4.31 -58.94
N ILE A 27 98.93 4.85 -60.02
CA ILE A 27 97.52 5.28 -60.08
C ILE A 27 96.58 4.06 -60.09
N LEU A 28 96.93 2.99 -60.82
CA LEU A 28 96.17 1.72 -60.77
C LEU A 28 96.15 1.12 -59.37
N ASN A 29 97.30 1.06 -58.69
CA ASN A 29 97.39 0.51 -57.33
C ASN A 29 96.60 1.34 -56.30
N LYS A 30 96.55 2.67 -56.46
CA LYS A 30 95.69 3.55 -55.64
C LYS A 30 94.21 3.32 -55.95
N SER A 31 93.83 3.17 -57.23
CA SER A 31 92.47 2.85 -57.66
C SER A 31 91.98 1.52 -57.06
N ASP A 32 92.78 0.47 -57.13
CA ASP A 32 92.43 -0.85 -56.57
C ASP A 32 92.27 -0.79 -55.04
N TYR A 33 93.13 -0.03 -54.36
CA TYR A 33 93.02 0.22 -52.93
C TYR A 33 91.71 0.94 -52.55
N TYR A 34 91.33 2.00 -53.28
CA TYR A 34 90.07 2.70 -53.03
C TYR A 34 88.86 1.85 -53.38
N THR A 35 88.93 1.04 -54.43
CA THR A 35 87.85 0.13 -54.82
C THR A 35 87.64 -0.94 -53.75
N HIS A 36 88.71 -1.56 -53.26
CA HIS A 36 88.64 -2.51 -52.16
C HIS A 36 88.14 -1.85 -50.86
N LYS A 37 88.59 -0.62 -50.55
CA LYS A 37 88.09 0.13 -49.39
C LYS A 37 86.59 0.43 -49.50
N LEU A 38 86.12 0.84 -50.67
CA LEU A 38 84.71 1.11 -50.95
C LEU A 38 83.88 -0.17 -50.85
N GLU A 39 84.40 -1.29 -51.35
CA GLU A 39 83.75 -2.60 -51.22
C GLU A 39 83.69 -3.07 -49.76
N THR A 40 84.75 -2.86 -48.97
CA THR A 40 84.73 -3.17 -47.53
C THR A 40 83.74 -2.29 -46.76
N GLU A 41 83.65 -1.00 -47.08
CA GLU A 41 82.65 -0.10 -46.48
C GLU A 41 81.22 -0.44 -46.93
N LYS A 42 81.02 -0.84 -48.20
CA LYS A 42 79.73 -1.34 -48.69
C LYS A 42 79.28 -2.59 -47.95
N ARG A 43 80.17 -3.57 -47.75
CA ARG A 43 79.89 -4.79 -46.95
C ARG A 43 79.60 -4.45 -45.48
N LYS A 44 80.29 -3.46 -44.89
CA LYS A 44 79.98 -2.95 -43.55
C LYS A 44 78.60 -2.27 -43.51
N GLY A 45 78.26 -1.48 -44.53
CA GLY A 45 76.96 -0.84 -44.69
C GLY A 45 75.82 -1.88 -44.77
N GLU A 46 75.96 -2.87 -45.65
CA GLU A 46 75.01 -3.99 -45.77
C GLU A 46 74.87 -4.76 -44.44
N GLY A 47 75.97 -4.99 -43.72
CA GLY A 47 75.95 -5.61 -42.40
C GLY A 47 75.26 -4.76 -41.32
N LEU A 48 75.32 -3.44 -41.41
CA LEU A 48 74.60 -2.51 -40.53
C LEU A 48 73.12 -2.46 -40.89
N ASP A 49 72.77 -2.41 -42.17
CA ASP A 49 71.38 -2.45 -42.63
C ASP A 49 70.68 -3.75 -42.21
N ASP A 50 71.38 -4.88 -42.28
CA ASP A 50 70.90 -6.16 -41.77
C ASP A 50 70.67 -6.13 -40.26
N LYS A 51 71.55 -5.47 -39.49
CA LYS A 51 71.36 -5.29 -38.05
C LYS A 51 70.17 -4.38 -37.76
N ILE A 52 70.01 -3.29 -38.50
CA ILE A 52 68.88 -2.36 -38.38
C ILE A 52 67.57 -3.10 -38.68
N ARG A 53 67.53 -3.90 -39.75
CA ARG A 53 66.36 -4.72 -40.11
C ARG A 53 66.00 -5.69 -38.99
N ARG A 54 66.97 -6.45 -38.47
CA ARG A 54 66.74 -7.37 -37.34
C ARG A 54 66.27 -6.67 -36.07
N ILE A 55 66.79 -5.47 -35.77
CA ILE A 55 66.35 -4.68 -34.62
C ILE A 55 64.92 -4.17 -34.83
N ARG A 56 64.57 -3.70 -36.02
CA ARG A 56 63.21 -3.27 -36.35
C ARG A 56 62.20 -4.41 -36.21
N GLU A 57 62.53 -5.60 -36.68
CA GLU A 57 61.70 -6.79 -36.49
C GLU A 57 61.54 -7.16 -35.01
N LYS A 58 62.60 -7.07 -34.20
CA LYS A 58 62.52 -7.29 -32.75
C LYS A 58 61.64 -6.25 -32.04
N ILE A 59 61.72 -4.98 -32.46
CA ILE A 59 60.89 -3.90 -31.92
C ILE A 59 59.42 -4.14 -32.29
N ALA A 60 59.13 -4.50 -33.54
CA ALA A 60 57.77 -4.80 -34.00
C ALA A 60 57.15 -5.96 -33.20
N ARG A 61 57.88 -7.06 -33.02
CA ARG A 61 57.41 -8.20 -32.20
C ARG A 61 57.14 -7.80 -30.74
N ARG A 62 58.04 -7.03 -30.12
CA ARG A 62 57.81 -6.53 -28.75
C ARG A 62 56.63 -5.57 -28.64
N GLN A 63 56.39 -4.72 -29.64
CA GLN A 63 55.23 -3.84 -29.68
C GLN A 63 53.92 -4.64 -29.79
N GLU A 64 53.93 -5.74 -30.54
CA GLU A 64 52.78 -6.64 -30.67
C GLU A 64 52.51 -7.43 -29.38
N GLU A 65 53.54 -7.94 -28.72
CA GLU A 65 53.46 -8.53 -27.37
C GLU A 65 52.94 -7.52 -26.33
N MET A 66 53.37 -6.25 -26.39
CA MET A 66 52.84 -5.19 -25.52
C MET A 66 51.36 -4.87 -25.80
N LYS A 67 50.91 -4.89 -27.06
CA LYS A 67 49.48 -4.72 -27.38
C LYS A 67 48.64 -5.85 -26.78
N ASN A 68 49.14 -7.08 -26.83
CA ASN A 68 48.45 -8.24 -26.26
C ASN A 68 48.37 -8.15 -24.73
N THR A 69 49.43 -7.75 -24.03
CA THR A 69 49.40 -7.56 -22.56
C THR A 69 48.46 -6.44 -22.11
N ILE A 70 48.27 -5.37 -22.90
CA ILE A 70 47.26 -4.33 -22.63
C ILE A 70 45.83 -4.88 -22.77
N GLY A 71 45.60 -5.80 -23.73
CA GLY A 71 44.34 -6.52 -23.88
C GLY A 71 43.99 -7.34 -22.64
N TRP A 72 44.96 -8.06 -22.09
CA TRP A 72 44.79 -8.89 -20.89
C TRP A 72 44.39 -8.06 -19.67
N LYS A 73 45.00 -6.88 -19.47
CA LYS A 73 44.61 -5.97 -18.38
C LYS A 73 43.16 -5.50 -18.48
N LYS A 74 42.63 -5.31 -19.71
CA LYS A 74 41.21 -4.95 -19.90
C LYS A 74 40.28 -6.10 -19.54
N GLU A 75 40.64 -7.34 -19.88
CA GLU A 75 39.86 -8.52 -19.52
C GLU A 75 39.90 -8.78 -18.01
N GLU A 76 41.05 -8.62 -17.37
CA GLU A 76 41.21 -8.71 -15.92
C GLU A 76 40.36 -7.67 -15.20
N HIS A 77 40.31 -6.42 -15.69
CA HIS A 77 39.44 -5.39 -15.13
C HIS A 77 37.94 -5.70 -15.31
N LYS A 78 37.54 -6.28 -16.45
CA LYS A 78 36.16 -6.75 -16.67
C LYS A 78 35.80 -7.89 -15.72
N ALA A 79 36.71 -8.85 -15.52
CA ALA A 79 36.54 -9.94 -14.57
C ALA A 79 36.43 -9.41 -13.13
N PHE A 80 37.31 -8.48 -12.73
CA PHE A 80 37.27 -7.84 -11.42
C PHE A 80 35.96 -7.09 -11.16
N ASN A 81 35.48 -6.29 -12.12
CA ASN A 81 34.19 -5.61 -12.00
C ASN A 81 33.03 -6.61 -11.89
N LYS A 82 33.09 -7.73 -12.61
CA LYS A 82 32.09 -8.79 -12.51
C LYS A 82 32.14 -9.48 -11.14
N VAL A 83 33.33 -9.76 -10.61
CA VAL A 83 33.51 -10.29 -9.25
C VAL A 83 32.91 -9.34 -8.23
N ASN A 84 33.23 -8.04 -8.27
CA ASN A 84 32.66 -7.05 -7.35
C ASN A 84 31.12 -6.96 -7.47
N SER A 85 30.57 -7.06 -8.67
CA SER A 85 29.10 -7.08 -8.85
C SER A 85 28.47 -8.33 -8.23
N LEU A 86 29.13 -9.48 -8.33
CA LEU A 86 28.67 -10.72 -7.70
C LEU A 86 28.83 -10.68 -6.18
N GLU A 87 29.91 -10.09 -5.67
CA GLU A 87 30.13 -9.90 -4.23
C GLU A 87 29.08 -8.96 -3.61
N THR A 88 28.75 -7.86 -4.28
CA THR A 88 27.70 -6.94 -3.82
C THR A 88 26.31 -7.60 -3.84
N GLN A 89 26.00 -8.39 -4.87
CA GLN A 89 24.77 -9.19 -4.92
C GLN A 89 24.74 -10.25 -3.81
N LEU A 90 25.86 -10.93 -3.55
CA LEU A 90 26.00 -11.91 -2.48
C LEU A 90 25.78 -11.24 -1.11
N GLU A 91 26.30 -10.05 -0.90
CA GLU A 91 26.12 -9.34 0.37
C GLU A 91 24.67 -8.89 0.56
N HIS A 92 24.04 -8.37 -0.50
CA HIS A 92 22.61 -8.04 -0.46
C HIS A 92 21.74 -9.26 -0.15
N THR A 93 22.02 -10.41 -0.77
CA THR A 93 21.27 -11.65 -0.51
C THR A 93 21.49 -12.18 0.91
N LYS A 94 22.68 -12.04 1.50
CA LYS A 94 22.93 -12.38 2.91
C LYS A 94 22.13 -11.49 3.86
N ILE A 95 22.11 -10.17 3.62
CA ILE A 95 21.32 -9.23 4.43
C ILE A 95 19.84 -9.60 4.35
N ARG A 96 19.32 -9.86 3.14
CA ARG A 96 17.93 -10.30 2.94
C ARG A 96 17.63 -11.61 3.66
N LEU A 97 18.55 -12.58 3.61
CA LEU A 97 18.39 -13.85 4.32
C LEU A 97 18.39 -13.66 5.84
N SER A 98 19.20 -12.74 6.37
CA SER A 98 19.19 -12.38 7.80
C SER A 98 17.86 -11.75 8.21
N GLN A 99 17.34 -10.81 7.41
CA GLN A 99 16.03 -10.20 7.62
C GLN A 99 14.92 -11.26 7.63
N LEU A 100 14.89 -12.14 6.62
CA LEU A 100 13.90 -13.23 6.55
C LEU A 100 13.99 -14.20 7.74
N LYS A 101 15.18 -14.44 8.29
CA LYS A 101 15.34 -15.24 9.51
C LYS A 101 14.73 -14.54 10.73
N SER A 102 15.00 -13.24 10.89
CA SER A 102 14.42 -12.44 11.96
C SER A 102 12.89 -12.38 11.86
N ASP A 103 12.35 -12.17 10.66
CA ASP A 103 10.91 -12.20 10.40
C ASP A 103 10.30 -13.57 10.72
N ASN A 104 10.99 -14.66 10.36
CA ASN A 104 10.53 -16.01 10.67
C ASN A 104 10.49 -16.26 12.18
N GLU A 105 11.49 -15.79 12.92
CA GLU A 105 11.54 -15.90 14.38
C GLU A 105 10.39 -15.13 15.03
N HIS A 106 10.16 -13.89 14.61
CA HIS A 106 9.02 -13.09 15.06
C HIS A 106 7.67 -13.76 14.74
N LEU A 107 7.49 -14.32 13.54
CA LEU A 107 6.27 -15.06 13.19
C LEU A 107 6.09 -16.32 14.06
N ARG A 108 7.18 -17.01 14.42
CA ARG A 108 7.11 -18.16 15.35
C ARG A 108 6.65 -17.73 16.74
N GLU A 109 7.14 -16.60 17.24
CA GLU A 109 6.70 -16.03 18.51
C GLU A 109 5.21 -15.66 18.48
N GLN A 110 4.75 -15.01 17.41
CA GLN A 110 3.33 -14.71 17.22
C GLN A 110 2.46 -15.98 17.20
N ILE A 111 2.91 -17.03 16.50
CA ILE A 111 2.21 -18.33 16.49
C ILE A 111 2.14 -18.92 17.90
N GLN A 112 3.21 -18.81 18.70
CA GLN A 112 3.20 -19.30 20.08
C GLN A 112 2.25 -18.50 20.97
N LEU A 113 2.19 -17.17 20.82
CA LEU A 113 1.23 -16.33 21.54
C LEU A 113 -0.21 -16.71 21.19
N ILE A 114 -0.52 -16.88 19.91
CA ILE A 114 -1.85 -17.33 19.46
C ILE A 114 -2.19 -18.71 20.05
N ARG A 115 -1.24 -19.66 20.08
CA ARG A 115 -1.44 -20.98 20.70
C ARG A 115 -1.74 -20.87 22.19
N ARG A 116 -1.02 -20.03 22.94
CA ARG A 116 -1.28 -19.80 24.37
C ARG A 116 -2.66 -19.19 24.60
N ASN A 117 -3.02 -18.18 23.82
CA ASN A 117 -4.32 -17.53 23.91
C ASN A 117 -5.47 -18.50 23.59
N ASN A 118 -5.34 -19.31 22.54
CA ASN A 118 -6.35 -20.32 22.19
C ASN A 118 -6.48 -21.39 23.29
N MET A 119 -5.39 -21.79 23.93
CA MET A 119 -5.46 -22.69 25.09
C MET A 119 -6.18 -22.04 26.28
N GLY A 120 -5.95 -20.75 26.54
CA GLY A 120 -6.67 -19.98 27.55
C GLY A 120 -8.17 -19.92 27.27
N ALA A 121 -8.55 -19.49 26.07
CA ALA A 121 -9.93 -19.42 25.63
C ALA A 121 -10.65 -20.78 25.68
N ALA A 122 -9.96 -21.87 25.32
CA ALA A 122 -10.52 -23.22 25.43
C ALA A 122 -10.79 -23.64 26.88
N ARG A 123 -9.94 -23.22 27.84
CA ARG A 123 -10.18 -23.46 29.27
C ARG A 123 -11.37 -22.66 29.78
N GLU A 124 -11.46 -21.38 29.42
CA GLU A 124 -12.59 -20.52 29.79
C GLU A 124 -13.91 -21.06 29.22
N THR A 125 -13.90 -21.51 27.96
CA THR A 125 -15.08 -22.12 27.32
C THR A 125 -15.55 -23.36 28.09
N ARG A 126 -14.64 -24.20 28.59
CA ARG A 126 -15.00 -25.35 29.43
C ARG A 126 -15.59 -24.92 30.78
N ASN A 127 -15.02 -23.89 31.41
CA ASN A 127 -15.54 -23.36 32.67
C ASN A 127 -16.96 -22.79 32.50
N ILE A 128 -17.17 -21.97 31.47
CA ILE A 128 -18.48 -21.42 31.12
C ILE A 128 -19.47 -22.55 30.82
N SER A 129 -19.07 -23.57 30.05
CA SER A 129 -19.92 -24.73 29.80
C SER A 129 -20.33 -25.45 31.08
N PHE A 130 -19.43 -25.57 32.06
CA PHE A 130 -19.74 -26.15 33.35
C PHE A 130 -20.72 -25.28 34.16
N GLU A 131 -20.53 -23.96 34.17
CA GLU A 131 -21.44 -23.01 34.83
C GLU A 131 -22.84 -22.99 34.21
N ILE A 132 -22.92 -23.06 32.88
CA ILE A 132 -24.20 -23.19 32.16
C ILE A 132 -24.90 -24.49 32.57
N MET A 133 -24.17 -25.61 32.62
CA MET A 133 -24.74 -26.89 33.04
C MET A 133 -25.22 -26.85 34.50
N LYS A 134 -24.44 -26.26 35.41
CA LYS A 134 -24.84 -26.06 36.81
C LYS A 134 -26.09 -25.19 36.93
N SER A 135 -26.14 -24.09 36.18
CA SER A 135 -27.28 -23.16 36.17
C SER A 135 -28.54 -23.81 35.60
N ARG A 136 -28.39 -24.61 34.54
CA ARG A 136 -29.47 -25.43 33.97
C ARG A 136 -30.04 -26.40 35.01
N ASN A 137 -29.17 -27.16 35.69
CA ASN A 137 -29.61 -28.11 36.71
C ASN A 137 -30.35 -27.42 37.87
N LEU A 138 -29.89 -26.24 38.30
CA LEU A 138 -30.58 -25.44 39.29
C LEU A 138 -31.96 -24.98 38.79
N ALA A 139 -32.05 -24.50 37.55
CA ALA A 139 -33.33 -24.10 36.95
C ALA A 139 -34.31 -25.27 36.83
N GLU A 140 -33.84 -26.46 36.43
CA GLU A 140 -34.65 -27.68 36.38
C GLU A 140 -35.17 -28.06 37.78
N SER A 141 -34.32 -27.99 38.81
CA SER A 141 -34.74 -28.25 40.20
C SER A 141 -35.79 -27.24 40.69
N PHE A 142 -35.61 -25.97 40.36
CA PHE A 142 -36.55 -24.90 40.73
C PHE A 142 -37.90 -25.08 40.02
N ASN A 143 -37.88 -25.48 38.74
CA ASN A 143 -39.09 -25.76 37.99
C ASN A 143 -39.84 -26.97 38.57
N GLY A 144 -39.13 -28.03 38.97
CA GLY A 144 -39.71 -29.17 39.69
C GLY A 144 -40.44 -28.75 40.98
N ASN A 145 -39.81 -27.88 41.78
CA ASN A 145 -40.42 -27.31 42.97
C ASN A 145 -41.63 -26.41 42.66
N SER A 146 -41.57 -25.62 41.59
CA SER A 146 -42.67 -24.76 41.14
C SER A 146 -43.90 -25.57 40.74
N VAL A 147 -43.72 -26.67 40.00
CA VAL A 147 -44.81 -27.58 39.63
C VAL A 147 -45.45 -28.19 40.88
N ARG A 148 -44.64 -28.65 41.84
CA ARG A 148 -45.12 -29.18 43.12
C ARG A 148 -45.89 -28.13 43.93
N ASN A 149 -45.40 -26.90 43.98
CA ASN A 149 -46.07 -25.81 44.70
C ASN A 149 -47.39 -25.43 44.02
N LYS A 150 -47.45 -25.40 42.68
CA LYS A 150 -48.68 -25.15 41.94
C LYS A 150 -49.76 -26.20 42.25
N SER A 151 -49.40 -27.49 42.29
CA SER A 151 -50.36 -28.53 42.63
C SER A 151 -50.86 -28.40 44.08
N LEU A 152 -49.98 -28.03 45.01
CA LEU A 152 -50.35 -27.76 46.40
C LEU A 152 -51.28 -26.55 46.53
N ILE A 153 -51.00 -25.45 45.82
CA ILE A 153 -51.85 -24.24 45.78
C ILE A 153 -53.23 -24.56 45.19
N LEU A 154 -53.31 -25.36 44.13
CA LEU A 154 -54.60 -25.79 43.57
C LEU A 154 -55.39 -26.64 44.57
N SER A 155 -54.72 -27.56 45.27
CA SER A 155 -55.35 -28.37 46.32
C SER A 155 -55.87 -27.53 47.49
N THR A 156 -55.08 -26.58 47.99
CA THR A 156 -55.50 -25.68 49.07
C THR A 156 -56.62 -24.74 48.62
N ARG A 157 -56.55 -24.21 47.39
CA ARG A 157 -57.63 -23.40 46.79
C ARG A 157 -58.93 -24.18 46.69
N ASN A 158 -58.88 -25.43 46.23
CA ASN A 158 -60.06 -26.30 46.14
C ASN A 158 -60.66 -26.58 47.53
N LYS A 159 -59.82 -26.82 48.55
CA LYS A 159 -60.29 -26.98 49.94
C LYS A 159 -60.95 -25.70 50.46
N ALA A 160 -60.34 -24.54 50.24
CA ALA A 160 -60.89 -23.25 50.64
C ALA A 160 -62.22 -22.94 49.93
N GLN A 161 -62.34 -23.26 48.64
CA GLN A 161 -63.60 -23.12 47.90
C GLN A 161 -64.71 -24.01 48.47
N ARG A 162 -64.41 -25.27 48.79
CA ARG A 162 -65.37 -26.18 49.45
C ARG A 162 -65.82 -25.66 50.81
N LEU A 163 -64.89 -25.15 51.63
CA LEU A 163 -65.22 -24.53 52.91
C LEU A 163 -66.09 -23.29 52.74
N ASN A 164 -65.78 -22.42 51.78
CA ASN A 164 -66.58 -21.22 51.51
C ASN A 164 -67.98 -21.56 50.98
N GLN A 165 -68.12 -22.62 50.17
CA GLN A 165 -69.43 -23.12 49.75
C GLN A 165 -70.25 -23.63 50.93
N ARG A 166 -69.65 -24.38 51.85
CA ARG A 166 -70.30 -24.82 53.10
C ARG A 166 -70.71 -23.62 53.95
N PHE A 167 -69.79 -22.68 54.18
CA PHE A 167 -70.07 -21.47 54.94
C PHE A 167 -71.23 -20.66 54.35
N LYS A 168 -71.32 -20.53 53.03
CA LYS A 168 -72.46 -19.87 52.37
C LYS A 168 -73.77 -20.63 52.53
N ALA A 169 -73.73 -21.96 52.49
CA ALA A 169 -74.91 -22.80 52.74
C ALA A 169 -75.39 -22.60 54.18
N ASP A 170 -74.48 -22.71 55.15
CA ASP A 170 -74.77 -22.49 56.58
C ASP A 170 -75.28 -21.06 56.84
N GLN A 171 -74.68 -20.05 56.20
CA GLN A 171 -75.14 -18.66 56.27
C GLN A 171 -76.55 -18.50 55.68
N SER A 172 -76.85 -19.16 54.56
CA SER A 172 -78.19 -19.10 53.97
C SER A 172 -79.24 -19.76 54.86
N GLU A 173 -78.90 -20.90 55.47
CA GLU A 173 -79.77 -21.59 56.42
C GLU A 173 -80.00 -20.72 57.67
N MET A 174 -78.93 -20.13 58.22
CA MET A 174 -79.03 -19.16 59.31
C MET A 174 -79.92 -17.97 58.92
N SER A 175 -79.69 -17.35 57.76
CA SER A 175 -80.50 -16.21 57.31
C SER A 175 -81.97 -16.58 57.09
N PHE A 176 -82.25 -17.82 56.69
CA PHE A 176 -83.59 -18.34 56.58
C PHE A 176 -84.23 -18.50 57.97
N THR A 177 -83.49 -19.04 58.94
CA THR A 177 -83.98 -19.11 60.33
C THR A 177 -84.17 -17.73 60.94
N GLU A 178 -83.27 -16.78 60.66
CA GLU A 178 -83.35 -15.39 61.10
C GLU A 178 -84.55 -14.68 60.47
N SER A 179 -84.76 -14.82 59.16
CA SER A 179 -85.94 -14.28 58.47
C SER A 179 -87.23 -14.88 59.02
N ARG A 180 -87.25 -16.18 59.34
CA ARG A 180 -88.40 -16.82 59.98
C ARG A 180 -88.68 -16.23 61.37
N LEU A 181 -87.64 -16.00 62.16
CA LEU A 181 -87.75 -15.35 63.47
C LEU A 181 -88.15 -13.87 63.34
N GLU A 182 -87.63 -13.16 62.34
CA GLU A 182 -88.02 -11.79 62.02
C GLU A 182 -89.48 -11.72 61.56
N ASP A 183 -89.96 -12.66 60.75
CA ASP A 183 -91.37 -12.76 60.36
C ASP A 183 -92.25 -13.02 61.58
N GLU A 184 -91.85 -13.93 62.48
CA GLU A 184 -92.53 -14.15 63.78
C GLU A 184 -92.52 -12.88 64.64
N LEU A 185 -91.41 -12.14 64.68
CA LEU A 185 -91.29 -10.85 65.37
C LEU A 185 -92.04 -9.73 64.65
N GLN A 186 -92.20 -9.78 63.34
CA GLN A 186 -92.87 -8.79 62.52
C GLN A 186 -94.37 -9.01 62.54
N GLU A 187 -94.86 -10.25 62.63
CA GLU A 187 -96.24 -10.53 63.02
C GLU A 187 -96.54 -9.94 64.41
N ARG A 188 -95.58 -10.02 65.35
CA ARG A 188 -95.68 -9.32 66.63
C ARG A 188 -95.61 -7.80 66.47
N SER A 189 -94.76 -7.26 65.59
CA SER A 189 -94.54 -5.82 65.44
C SER A 189 -95.50 -5.13 64.47
N LYS A 190 -96.28 -5.86 63.66
CA LYS A 190 -97.44 -5.35 62.91
C LYS A 190 -98.53 -4.77 63.84
N SER A 191 -98.40 -4.97 65.16
CA SER A 191 -99.16 -4.25 66.19
C SER A 191 -98.64 -2.83 66.49
N ILE A 192 -97.50 -2.42 65.92
CA ILE A 192 -96.85 -1.12 66.16
C ILE A 192 -96.26 -0.61 64.85
N SER A 193 -96.94 0.36 64.21
CA SER A 193 -96.54 0.94 62.92
C SER A 193 -95.41 1.97 63.06
N PRO A 194 -94.37 1.92 62.20
CA PRO A 194 -93.59 3.11 61.86
C PRO A 194 -93.53 3.34 60.33
N MET A 195 -93.65 4.61 59.95
CA MET A 195 -93.71 5.07 58.56
C MET A 195 -92.30 5.54 58.08
N PRO A 196 -91.83 5.16 56.88
CA PRO A 196 -90.55 5.61 56.33
C PRO A 196 -90.70 6.66 55.22
N LEU A 197 -89.77 7.62 55.14
CA LEU A 197 -89.64 8.60 54.06
C LEU A 197 -88.58 8.15 53.05
N GLN A 198 -88.99 7.97 51.78
CA GLN A 198 -88.10 7.71 50.64
C GLN A 198 -87.45 9.00 50.11
N ARG A 199 -86.18 8.88 49.71
CA ARG A 199 -85.47 9.90 48.91
C ARG A 199 -85.73 9.69 47.43
N ALA A 200 -85.93 10.80 46.70
CA ALA A 200 -85.99 10.82 45.25
C ALA A 200 -84.60 10.77 44.60
N ARG A 201 -84.52 10.06 43.48
CA ARG A 201 -83.38 9.99 42.53
C ARG A 201 -83.49 11.11 41.48
N THR A 202 -82.35 11.61 41.03
CA THR A 202 -82.16 12.34 39.75
C THR A 202 -80.83 11.88 39.09
N PRO A 203 -80.44 12.36 37.89
CA PRO A 203 -80.57 11.68 36.60
C PRO A 203 -79.21 11.14 36.07
N PHE A 204 -79.22 9.97 35.44
CA PHE A 204 -78.07 9.04 35.40
C PHE A 204 -77.07 9.14 34.24
N HIS A 205 -77.12 10.15 33.36
CA HIS A 205 -76.30 10.11 32.13
C HIS A 205 -75.04 10.98 32.14
N GLU A 206 -75.08 12.24 32.59
CA GLU A 206 -73.86 13.07 32.71
C GLU A 206 -72.94 12.58 33.84
N ILE A 207 -73.54 12.02 34.89
CA ILE A 207 -72.83 11.41 36.02
C ILE A 207 -72.00 10.21 35.56
N SER A 208 -72.44 9.41 34.60
CA SER A 208 -71.71 8.23 34.14
C SER A 208 -70.34 8.59 33.57
N ASP A 209 -70.26 9.62 32.74
CA ASP A 209 -69.01 9.98 32.08
C ASP A 209 -68.07 10.75 33.00
N HIS A 210 -68.60 11.60 33.88
CA HIS A 210 -67.85 12.15 35.00
C HIS A 210 -67.36 11.05 35.96
N LEU A 211 -68.15 10.01 36.24
CA LEU A 211 -67.74 8.87 37.07
C LEU A 211 -66.67 8.01 36.40
N LYS A 212 -66.66 7.86 35.08
CA LYS A 212 -65.59 7.13 34.37
C LYS A 212 -64.27 7.88 34.44
N VAL A 213 -64.27 9.19 34.21
CA VAL A 213 -63.08 10.05 34.36
C VAL A 213 -62.62 10.09 35.81
N LEU A 214 -63.54 10.24 36.76
CA LEU A 214 -63.26 10.19 38.20
C LEU A 214 -62.70 8.82 38.62
N LYS A 215 -63.19 7.72 38.04
CA LYS A 215 -62.69 6.36 38.31
C LYS A 215 -61.30 6.13 37.73
N PHE A 216 -60.96 6.75 36.61
CA PHE A 216 -59.61 6.72 36.06
C PHE A 216 -58.64 7.55 36.90
N LEU A 217 -59.03 8.78 37.25
CA LEU A 217 -58.23 9.66 38.11
C LEU A 217 -58.07 9.08 39.52
N SER A 218 -59.12 8.47 40.09
CA SER A 218 -59.05 7.80 41.38
C SER A 218 -58.10 6.62 41.34
N ARG A 219 -58.16 5.75 40.32
CA ARG A 219 -57.18 4.66 40.14
C ARG A 219 -55.74 5.15 40.03
N LYS A 220 -55.50 6.22 39.26
CA LYS A 220 -54.18 6.82 39.11
C LYS A 220 -53.68 7.42 40.43
N TRP A 221 -54.56 8.08 41.17
CA TRP A 221 -54.28 8.62 42.50
C TRP A 221 -54.03 7.50 43.51
N THR A 222 -54.86 6.46 43.58
CA THR A 222 -54.65 5.31 44.48
C THR A 222 -53.34 4.58 44.19
N ARG A 223 -52.94 4.44 42.92
CA ARG A 223 -51.63 3.87 42.57
C ARG A 223 -50.48 4.76 43.07
N LYS A 224 -50.52 6.06 42.80
CA LYS A 224 -49.48 7.00 43.28
C LYS A 224 -49.44 7.13 44.80
N VAL A 225 -50.61 7.09 45.46
CA VAL A 225 -50.70 7.04 46.91
C VAL A 225 -50.12 5.71 47.41
N GLY A 226 -50.41 4.59 46.76
CA GLY A 226 -49.80 3.28 47.03
C GLY A 226 -48.28 3.31 47.00
N GLU A 227 -47.70 3.78 45.89
CA GLU A 227 -46.26 3.97 45.71
C GLU A 227 -45.67 4.88 46.80
N LYS A 228 -46.33 5.99 47.13
CA LYS A 228 -45.88 6.89 48.20
C LYS A 228 -46.06 6.29 49.60
N THR A 229 -47.08 5.48 49.84
CA THR A 229 -47.27 4.79 51.12
C THR A 229 -46.28 3.66 51.32
N GLU A 230 -45.88 2.94 50.27
CA GLU A 230 -44.78 1.98 50.34
C GLU A 230 -43.47 2.69 50.67
N LEU A 231 -43.18 3.80 49.98
CA LEU A 231 -41.99 4.60 50.23
C LEU A 231 -41.98 5.23 51.64
N ILE A 232 -43.14 5.65 52.17
CA ILE A 232 -43.29 6.10 53.56
C ILE A 232 -43.14 4.92 54.54
N LYS A 233 -43.62 3.72 54.21
CA LYS A 233 -43.43 2.53 55.06
C LYS A 233 -41.96 2.12 55.13
N ASP A 234 -41.22 2.21 54.03
CA ASP A 234 -39.79 1.94 54.01
C ASP A 234 -39.04 2.97 54.88
N TYR A 235 -39.40 4.25 54.80
CA TYR A 235 -38.84 5.27 55.69
C TYR A 235 -39.25 5.10 57.15
N ASP A 236 -40.49 4.71 57.43
CA ASP A 236 -40.98 4.44 58.79
C ASP A 236 -40.30 3.20 59.38
N GLN A 237 -40.00 2.20 58.56
CA GLN A 237 -39.21 1.04 58.96
C GLN A 237 -37.77 1.43 59.26
N GLN A 238 -37.11 2.23 58.41
CA GLN A 238 -35.77 2.74 58.70
C GLN A 238 -35.74 3.60 59.96
N LEU A 239 -36.74 4.47 60.17
CA LEU A 239 -36.87 5.27 61.38
C LEU A 239 -37.09 4.39 62.63
N LYS A 240 -37.84 3.29 62.52
CA LYS A 240 -37.99 2.30 63.61
C LYS A 240 -36.69 1.57 63.89
N GLU A 241 -35.93 1.20 62.87
CA GLU A 241 -34.62 0.57 63.02
C GLU A 241 -33.62 1.54 63.69
N TYR A 242 -33.59 2.80 63.26
CA TYR A 242 -32.78 3.85 63.92
C TYR A 242 -33.25 4.15 65.34
N SER A 243 -34.55 4.22 65.58
CA SER A 243 -35.13 4.39 66.91
C SER A 243 -34.71 3.23 67.83
N LEU A 244 -34.83 1.99 67.38
CA LEU A 244 -34.40 0.80 68.13
C LEU A 244 -32.90 0.83 68.42
N ALA A 245 -32.08 1.18 67.43
CA ALA A 245 -30.64 1.33 67.60
C ALA A 245 -30.29 2.43 68.60
N LEU A 246 -30.94 3.59 68.54
CA LEU A 246 -30.75 4.71 69.46
C LEU A 246 -31.24 4.37 70.88
N THR A 247 -32.31 3.61 71.02
CA THR A 247 -32.82 3.16 72.33
C THR A 247 -31.88 2.13 72.93
N ALA A 248 -31.33 1.21 72.12
CA ALA A 248 -30.32 0.26 72.53
C ALA A 248 -29.00 0.95 72.93
N MET A 249 -28.58 1.98 72.19
CA MET A 249 -27.45 2.85 72.55
C MET A 249 -27.71 3.61 73.86
N GLY A 250 -28.90 4.20 74.03
CA GLY A 250 -29.28 4.89 75.27
C GLY A 250 -29.31 3.96 76.48
N ALA A 251 -29.84 2.73 76.33
CA ALA A 251 -29.84 1.71 77.37
C ALA A 251 -28.42 1.23 77.74
N SER A 252 -27.50 1.18 76.76
CA SER A 252 -26.10 0.82 77.01
C SER A 252 -25.28 1.97 77.61
N ILE A 253 -25.60 3.22 77.30
CA ILE A 253 -24.98 4.42 77.91
C ILE A 253 -25.48 4.63 79.35
N CYS A 254 -26.74 4.29 79.65
CA CYS A 254 -27.33 4.44 80.99
C CYS A 254 -27.28 3.18 81.87
N SER A 255 -26.69 2.07 81.40
CA SER A 255 -26.54 0.86 82.21
C SER A 255 -25.55 1.09 83.35
N ARG A 256 -25.94 0.74 84.57
CA ARG A 256 -25.06 0.74 85.76
C ARG A 256 -24.28 -0.57 85.92
N ASN A 257 -24.52 -1.53 85.02
CA ASN A 257 -23.94 -2.86 85.07
C ASN A 257 -22.73 -2.95 84.13
N VAL A 258 -21.54 -3.10 84.71
CA VAL A 258 -20.25 -3.14 83.99
C VAL A 258 -20.24 -4.19 82.87
N LYS A 259 -20.95 -5.32 83.04
CA LYS A 259 -21.03 -6.37 82.01
C LYS A 259 -21.82 -5.95 80.76
N GLU A 260 -22.86 -5.13 80.93
CA GLU A 260 -23.67 -4.64 79.81
C GLU A 260 -22.94 -3.53 79.05
N ILE A 261 -22.22 -2.65 79.78
CA ILE A 261 -21.32 -1.65 79.18
C ILE A 261 -20.21 -2.35 78.39
N ALA A 262 -19.58 -3.39 78.96
CA ALA A 262 -18.54 -4.15 78.28
C ALA A 262 -19.08 -4.83 77.00
N LYS A 263 -20.28 -5.41 77.06
CA LYS A 263 -20.94 -6.02 75.90
C LYS A 263 -21.30 -4.99 74.82
N ALA A 264 -21.78 -3.82 75.21
CA ALA A 264 -22.08 -2.74 74.27
C ALA A 264 -20.83 -2.18 73.59
N ASN A 265 -19.73 -2.02 74.34
CA ASN A 265 -18.43 -1.66 73.77
C ASN A 265 -17.92 -2.74 72.81
N LEU A 266 -18.06 -4.02 73.15
CA LEU A 266 -17.66 -5.12 72.28
C LEU A 266 -18.46 -5.11 70.96
N ASN A 267 -19.78 -4.93 71.04
CA ASN A 267 -20.62 -4.78 69.85
C ASN A 267 -20.26 -3.53 69.02
N SER A 268 -19.90 -2.42 69.67
CA SER A 268 -19.43 -1.22 68.98
C SER A 268 -18.10 -1.47 68.26
N TYR A 269 -17.19 -2.22 68.88
CA TYR A 269 -15.94 -2.63 68.24
C TYR A 269 -16.18 -3.58 67.05
N GLU A 270 -17.10 -4.53 67.18
CA GLU A 270 -17.49 -5.41 66.06
C GLU A 270 -18.09 -4.62 64.90
N GLN A 271 -18.93 -3.63 65.19
CA GLN A 271 -19.47 -2.71 64.17
C GLN A 271 -18.37 -1.86 63.53
N GLU A 272 -17.40 -1.36 64.31
CA GLU A 272 -16.26 -0.62 63.78
C GLU A 272 -15.39 -1.50 62.86
N ILE A 273 -15.15 -2.76 63.24
CA ILE A 273 -14.41 -3.73 62.40
C ILE A 273 -15.17 -3.98 61.10
N MET A 274 -16.48 -4.21 61.15
CA MET A 274 -17.30 -4.39 59.95
C MET A 274 -17.25 -3.15 59.03
N LEU A 275 -17.32 -1.95 59.60
CA LEU A 275 -17.19 -0.71 58.83
C LEU A 275 -15.81 -0.57 58.18
N ARG A 276 -14.73 -0.92 58.89
CA ARG A 276 -13.37 -0.94 58.34
C ARG A 276 -13.21 -1.96 57.21
N CYS A 277 -13.78 -3.16 57.35
CA CYS A 277 -13.79 -4.17 56.30
C CYS A 277 -14.53 -3.68 55.04
N ASN A 278 -15.69 -3.04 55.21
CA ASN A 278 -16.44 -2.45 54.10
C ASN A 278 -15.65 -1.32 53.43
N LEU A 279 -14.94 -0.49 54.21
CA LEU A 279 -14.11 0.59 53.69
C LEU A 279 -12.92 0.04 52.87
N LEU A 280 -12.28 -1.04 53.34
CA LEU A 280 -11.23 -1.73 52.59
C LEU A 280 -11.76 -2.34 51.28
N GLN A 281 -12.93 -2.98 51.30
CA GLN A 281 -13.58 -3.50 50.09
C GLN A 281 -13.90 -2.39 49.08
N LEU A 282 -14.41 -1.25 49.55
CA LEU A 282 -14.64 -0.09 48.70
C LEU A 282 -13.33 0.47 48.12
N ASN A 283 -12.24 0.43 48.88
CA ASN A 283 -10.93 0.84 48.39
C ASN A 283 -10.39 -0.10 47.31
N GLU A 284 -10.50 -1.42 47.50
CA GLU A 284 -10.15 -2.41 46.47
C GLU A 284 -10.99 -2.21 45.20
N GLN A 285 -12.28 -1.94 45.33
CA GLN A 285 -13.15 -1.62 44.19
C GLN A 285 -12.70 -0.35 43.46
N ASN A 286 -12.30 0.70 44.20
CA ASN A 286 -11.74 1.91 43.61
C ASN A 286 -10.44 1.64 42.86
N GLU A 287 -9.52 0.85 43.42
CA GLU A 287 -8.26 0.47 42.74
C GLU A 287 -8.52 -0.29 41.44
N VAL A 288 -9.51 -1.19 41.43
CA VAL A 288 -9.95 -1.88 40.20
C VAL A 288 -10.48 -0.88 39.18
N PHE A 289 -11.34 0.07 39.59
CA PHE A 289 -11.87 1.09 38.67
C PHE A 289 -10.78 2.02 38.14
N GLU A 290 -9.80 2.41 38.95
CA GLU A 290 -8.66 3.20 38.50
C GLU A 290 -7.81 2.45 37.48
N HIS A 291 -7.59 1.15 37.69
CA HIS A 291 -6.89 0.31 36.72
C HIS A 291 -7.69 0.18 35.40
N GLU A 292 -9.01 -0.01 35.47
CA GLU A 292 -9.86 -0.06 34.29
C GLU A 292 -9.86 1.26 33.52
N LEU A 293 -9.92 2.40 34.23
CA LEU A 293 -9.80 3.74 33.64
C LEU A 293 -8.43 3.95 32.97
N GLY A 294 -7.35 3.50 33.61
CA GLY A 294 -6.00 3.52 33.03
C GLY A 294 -5.94 2.74 31.72
N ASN A 295 -6.46 1.50 31.70
CA ASN A 295 -6.52 0.65 30.51
C ASN A 295 -7.33 1.30 29.37
N ILE A 296 -8.45 1.95 29.71
CA ILE A 296 -9.28 2.66 28.73
C ILE A 296 -8.52 3.88 28.18
N HIS A 297 -7.82 4.62 29.03
CA HIS A 297 -7.01 5.77 28.61
C HIS A 297 -5.89 5.35 27.65
N GLU A 298 -5.18 4.27 27.94
CA GLU A 298 -4.14 3.71 27.05
C GLU A 298 -4.71 3.28 25.71
N LYS A 299 -5.88 2.63 25.69
CA LYS A 299 -6.58 2.27 24.44
C LYS A 299 -6.96 3.51 23.63
N ILE A 300 -7.47 4.56 24.29
CA ILE A 300 -7.79 5.83 23.63
C ILE A 300 -6.53 6.46 23.02
N GLN A 301 -5.41 6.48 23.76
CA GLN A 301 -4.14 6.99 23.26
C GLN A 301 -3.62 6.16 22.08
N TYR A 302 -3.71 4.83 22.15
CA TYR A 302 -3.34 3.95 21.06
C TYR A 302 -4.13 4.24 19.78
N VAL A 303 -5.46 4.36 19.90
CA VAL A 303 -6.33 4.70 18.75
C VAL A 303 -6.03 6.10 18.22
N LYS A 304 -5.79 7.08 19.09
CA LYS A 304 -5.42 8.44 18.71
C LYS A 304 -4.09 8.49 17.95
N ASN A 305 -3.09 7.75 18.42
CA ASN A 305 -1.78 7.65 17.77
C ASN A 305 -1.86 6.86 16.45
N ALA A 306 -2.67 5.80 16.39
CA ALA A 306 -2.94 5.07 15.16
C ALA A 306 -3.63 5.97 14.11
N ALA A 307 -4.58 6.82 14.52
CA ALA A 307 -5.23 7.78 13.63
C ALA A 307 -4.22 8.83 13.10
N LEU A 308 -3.37 9.38 13.96
CA LEU A 308 -2.31 10.32 13.55
C LEU A 308 -1.32 9.70 12.57
N ASN A 309 -0.93 8.44 12.77
CA ASN A 309 -0.01 7.73 11.86
C ASN A 309 -0.64 7.39 10.50
N ILE A 310 -1.96 7.21 10.45
CA ILE A 310 -2.69 7.01 9.18
C ILE A 310 -2.79 8.33 8.41
N ASP A 311 -2.99 9.46 9.08
CA ASP A 311 -3.06 10.77 8.43
C ASP A 311 -1.70 11.26 7.93
N THR A 312 -0.60 10.97 8.64
CA THR A 312 0.76 11.26 8.14
C THR A 312 1.12 10.38 6.94
N GLY A 313 0.79 9.08 6.98
CA GLY A 313 0.99 8.18 5.84
C GLY A 313 0.18 8.55 4.60
N LYS A 314 -1.06 9.03 4.78
CA LYS A 314 -1.87 9.57 3.67
C LYS A 314 -1.32 10.89 3.13
N SER A 315 -0.83 11.78 4.00
CA SER A 315 -0.20 13.03 3.61
C SER A 315 1.05 12.80 2.76
N ASP A 316 1.92 11.88 3.16
CA ASP A 316 3.14 11.55 2.42
C ASP A 316 2.85 10.88 1.07
N PHE A 317 1.82 10.02 1.03
CA PHE A 317 1.35 9.41 -0.21
C PHE A 317 0.76 10.45 -1.18
N LEU A 318 -0.06 11.38 -0.66
CA LEU A 318 -0.62 12.47 -1.46
C LEU A 318 0.47 13.40 -1.98
N ALA A 319 1.47 13.75 -1.15
CA ALA A 319 2.62 14.55 -1.57
C ALA A 319 3.41 13.87 -2.70
N LYS A 320 3.65 12.56 -2.62
CA LYS A 320 4.29 11.79 -3.70
C LYS A 320 3.46 11.80 -4.98
N LYS A 321 2.15 11.54 -4.89
CA LYS A 321 1.26 11.56 -6.07
C LYS A 321 1.15 12.94 -6.70
N GLN A 322 1.20 14.00 -5.89
CA GLN A 322 1.19 15.37 -6.36
C GLN A 322 2.51 15.75 -7.06
N ALA A 323 3.65 15.22 -6.59
CA ALA A 323 4.94 15.34 -7.27
C ALA A 323 5.00 14.56 -8.59
N GLU A 324 4.39 13.37 -8.65
CA GLU A 324 4.25 12.62 -9.91
C GLU A 324 3.39 13.38 -10.93
N LEU A 325 2.29 13.98 -10.48
CA LEU A 325 1.41 14.82 -11.31
C LEU A 325 2.12 16.06 -11.85
N SER A 326 2.92 16.73 -11.03
CA SER A 326 3.69 17.90 -11.48
C SER A 326 4.76 17.50 -12.50
N ASN A 327 5.43 16.37 -12.31
CA ASN A 327 6.38 15.81 -13.28
C ASN A 327 5.71 15.44 -14.61
N LEU A 328 4.53 14.80 -14.57
CA LEU A 328 3.75 14.50 -15.78
C LEU A 328 3.31 15.77 -16.50
N LYS A 329 2.84 16.78 -15.78
CA LYS A 329 2.45 18.07 -16.35
C LYS A 329 3.63 18.77 -17.03
N ASN A 330 4.81 18.73 -16.40
CA ASN A 330 6.04 19.26 -16.97
C ASN A 330 6.45 18.51 -18.25
N LYS A 331 6.35 17.16 -18.26
CA LYS A 331 6.62 16.36 -19.47
C LYS A 331 5.63 16.68 -20.60
N ILE A 332 4.34 16.82 -20.29
CA ILE A 332 3.32 17.23 -21.27
C ILE A 332 3.65 18.60 -21.83
N GLN A 333 4.04 19.56 -20.99
CA GLN A 333 4.42 20.90 -21.43
C GLN A 333 5.67 20.89 -22.31
N GLN A 334 6.68 20.06 -21.99
CA GLN A 334 7.86 19.86 -22.81
C GLN A 334 7.56 19.19 -24.16
N CYS A 335 6.66 18.19 -24.18
CA CYS A 335 6.19 17.59 -25.43
C CYS A 335 5.38 18.58 -26.26
N GLY A 336 4.55 19.41 -25.62
CA GLY A 336 3.81 20.48 -26.27
C GLY A 336 4.72 21.52 -26.91
N SER A 337 5.77 21.97 -26.22
CA SER A 337 6.72 22.93 -26.79
C SER A 337 7.54 22.32 -27.94
N LYS A 338 7.94 21.04 -27.83
CA LYS A 338 8.59 20.32 -28.93
C LYS A 338 7.65 20.18 -30.14
N TYR A 339 6.38 19.87 -29.91
CA TYR A 339 5.39 19.75 -30.99
C TYR A 339 5.20 21.09 -31.72
N VAL A 340 5.06 22.20 -30.99
CA VAL A 340 4.97 23.55 -31.60
C VAL A 340 6.22 23.88 -32.42
N SER A 341 7.42 23.58 -31.89
CA SER A 341 8.67 23.77 -32.64
C SER A 341 8.72 22.95 -33.92
N ILE A 342 8.30 21.69 -33.88
CA ILE A 342 8.25 20.82 -35.06
C ILE A 342 7.21 21.33 -36.06
N GLU A 343 6.08 21.84 -35.58
CA GLU A 343 5.03 22.41 -36.44
C GLU A 343 5.50 23.71 -37.13
N ASP A 344 6.28 24.54 -36.45
CA ASP A 344 6.87 25.75 -37.02
C ASP A 344 7.97 25.41 -38.06
N ASP A 345 8.84 24.44 -37.76
CA ASP A 345 9.83 23.91 -38.71
C ASP A 345 9.13 23.32 -39.93
N PHE A 346 8.02 22.62 -39.72
CA PHE A 346 7.21 22.04 -40.78
C PHE A 346 6.60 23.11 -41.69
N LYS A 347 6.04 24.19 -41.13
CA LYS A 347 5.53 25.34 -41.89
C LYS A 347 6.62 26.01 -42.72
N TYR A 348 7.82 26.17 -42.15
CA TYR A 348 8.96 26.72 -42.87
C TYR A 348 9.37 25.84 -44.07
N LEU A 349 9.46 24.54 -43.86
CA LEU A 349 9.87 23.57 -44.89
C LEU A 349 8.82 23.44 -46.01
N SER A 350 7.53 23.43 -45.63
CA SER A 350 6.39 23.51 -46.56
C SER A 350 6.51 24.71 -47.50
N LYS A 351 6.76 25.90 -46.95
CA LYS A 351 6.93 27.13 -47.74
C LYS A 351 8.12 27.03 -48.71
N ALA A 352 9.26 26.54 -48.25
CA ALA A 352 10.46 26.40 -49.08
C ALA A 352 10.27 25.39 -50.24
N VAL A 353 9.62 24.25 -49.98
CA VAL A 353 9.31 23.23 -50.99
C VAL A 353 8.33 23.76 -52.03
N LEU A 354 7.26 24.45 -51.60
CA LEU A 354 6.28 25.06 -52.50
C LEU A 354 6.91 26.17 -53.35
N GLU A 355 7.79 27.01 -52.78
CA GLU A 355 8.52 28.03 -53.53
C GLU A 355 9.46 27.42 -54.58
N MET A 356 10.18 26.34 -54.25
CA MET A 356 11.05 25.64 -55.22
C MET A 356 10.24 25.01 -56.35
N LEU A 357 9.13 24.34 -56.03
CA LEU A 357 8.23 23.77 -57.03
C LEU A 357 7.66 24.86 -57.96
N LYS A 358 7.22 26.00 -57.42
CA LYS A 358 6.75 27.14 -58.22
C LYS A 358 7.84 27.71 -59.13
N LYS A 359 9.07 27.88 -58.63
CA LYS A 359 10.20 28.36 -59.44
C LYS A 359 10.56 27.39 -60.56
N LEU A 360 10.64 26.09 -60.28
CA LEU A 360 10.95 25.07 -61.28
C LEU A 360 9.83 24.93 -62.33
N GLN A 361 8.57 25.06 -61.92
CA GLN A 361 7.44 25.10 -62.85
C GLN A 361 7.46 26.36 -63.73
N SER A 362 7.86 27.52 -63.19
CA SER A 362 8.03 28.76 -63.97
C SER A 362 9.15 28.68 -65.01
N LEU A 363 10.10 27.75 -64.84
CA LEU A 363 11.17 27.45 -65.80
C LEU A 363 10.75 26.44 -66.88
N GLY A 364 9.47 26.00 -66.89
CA GLY A 364 8.93 25.10 -67.91
C GLY A 364 9.23 23.62 -67.68
N ILE A 365 9.78 23.25 -66.52
CA ILE A 365 10.14 21.86 -66.18
C ILE A 365 8.90 21.18 -65.60
N GLN A 366 8.31 20.24 -66.34
CA GLN A 366 7.14 19.48 -65.91
C GLN A 366 7.54 18.12 -65.35
N ALA A 367 6.88 17.70 -64.27
CA ALA A 367 7.03 16.36 -63.70
C ALA A 367 6.38 15.30 -64.61
N PHE A 368 6.86 14.05 -64.56
CA PHE A 368 6.35 12.95 -65.37
C PHE A 368 4.96 12.46 -64.95
N SER A 369 4.57 12.69 -63.69
CA SER A 369 3.30 12.25 -63.12
C SER A 369 2.14 13.22 -63.46
N GLN A 370 1.12 12.69 -64.13
CA GLN A 370 -0.10 13.43 -64.49
C GLN A 370 -1.04 13.59 -63.28
N LYS A 371 -1.41 14.86 -63.01
CA LYS A 371 -2.47 15.34 -62.12
C LYS A 371 -2.32 15.02 -60.62
N PHE A 372 -1.80 15.99 -59.87
CA PHE A 372 -2.27 16.25 -58.51
C PHE A 372 -2.97 17.61 -58.50
N LEU A 373 -4.14 17.65 -57.84
CA LEU A 373 -4.92 18.86 -57.62
C LEU A 373 -4.04 19.98 -57.05
N GLU A 374 -4.41 21.21 -57.36
CA GLU A 374 -3.87 22.44 -56.79
C GLU A 374 -4.18 22.51 -55.28
N ASP A 375 -3.61 21.61 -54.48
CA ASP A 375 -3.72 21.70 -53.03
C ASP A 375 -2.76 22.80 -52.55
N PRO A 376 -3.28 23.87 -51.92
CA PRO A 376 -2.49 25.04 -51.58
C PRO A 376 -1.59 24.83 -50.35
N GLU A 377 -1.77 23.75 -49.58
CA GLU A 377 -1.08 23.52 -48.31
C GLU A 377 -0.46 22.12 -48.22
N LEU A 378 0.81 22.08 -47.82
CA LEU A 378 1.57 20.85 -47.59
C LEU A 378 1.17 20.29 -46.21
N THR A 379 0.28 19.30 -46.19
CA THR A 379 -0.19 18.63 -44.96
C THR A 379 0.64 17.37 -44.63
N TYR A 380 0.65 16.92 -43.37
CA TYR A 380 1.41 15.73 -42.92
C TYR A 380 1.16 14.47 -43.76
N THR A 381 -0.05 14.31 -44.31
CA THR A 381 -0.42 13.19 -45.18
C THR A 381 0.10 13.33 -46.61
N ASN A 382 0.38 14.56 -47.07
CA ASN A 382 0.69 14.86 -48.46
C ASN A 382 2.18 15.21 -48.68
N ILE A 383 2.98 15.34 -47.61
CA ILE A 383 4.43 15.63 -47.66
C ILE A 383 5.16 14.71 -48.64
N ILE A 384 4.93 13.40 -48.53
CA ILE A 384 5.65 12.39 -49.30
C ILE A 384 5.40 12.63 -50.80
N LEU A 385 4.16 12.94 -51.18
CA LEU A 385 3.78 13.21 -52.56
C LEU A 385 4.44 14.48 -53.10
N HIS A 386 4.47 15.56 -52.31
CA HIS A 386 5.13 16.81 -52.72
C HIS A 386 6.66 16.70 -52.80
N LEU A 387 7.30 15.95 -51.89
CA LEU A 387 8.73 15.68 -51.92
C LEU A 387 9.12 14.77 -53.10
N SER A 388 8.33 13.73 -53.39
CA SER A 388 8.53 12.90 -54.57
C SER A 388 8.41 13.71 -55.87
N LYS A 389 7.49 14.68 -55.94
CA LYS A 389 7.41 15.60 -57.09
C LYS A 389 8.65 16.49 -57.20
N LEU A 390 9.15 17.02 -56.09
CA LEU A 390 10.37 17.82 -56.11
C LEU A 390 11.57 16.98 -56.58
N GLU A 391 11.67 15.73 -56.13
CA GLU A 391 12.70 14.79 -56.58
C GLU A 391 12.61 14.48 -58.08
N GLU A 392 11.41 14.21 -58.60
CA GLU A 392 11.17 14.01 -60.03
C GLU A 392 11.58 15.23 -60.85
N VAL A 393 11.18 16.43 -60.44
CA VAL A 393 11.49 17.68 -61.15
C VAL A 393 13.00 17.99 -61.07
N LEU A 394 13.64 17.74 -59.93
CA LEU A 394 15.10 17.88 -59.78
C LEU A 394 15.85 16.87 -60.64
N TYR A 395 15.34 15.64 -60.78
CA TYR A 395 15.92 14.64 -61.67
C TYR A 395 15.80 15.04 -63.15
N VAL A 396 14.65 15.57 -63.56
CA VAL A 396 14.46 16.13 -64.92
C VAL A 396 15.39 17.32 -65.14
N PHE A 397 15.49 18.22 -64.16
CA PHE A 397 16.41 19.35 -64.23
C PHE A 397 17.88 18.89 -64.33
N GLY A 398 18.31 17.94 -63.51
CA GLY A 398 19.66 17.38 -63.55
C GLY A 398 19.96 16.68 -64.89
N SER A 399 19.02 15.89 -65.41
CA SER A 399 19.15 15.21 -66.70
C SER A 399 19.20 16.20 -67.87
N SER A 400 18.35 17.24 -67.85
CA SER A 400 18.35 18.30 -68.87
C SER A 400 19.60 19.19 -68.80
N TYR A 401 20.09 19.50 -67.60
CA TYR A 401 21.35 20.23 -67.39
C TYR A 401 22.56 19.42 -67.86
N ASN A 402 22.62 18.13 -67.55
CA ASN A 402 23.70 17.25 -68.00
C ASN A 402 23.67 17.03 -69.51
N SER A 403 22.48 16.86 -70.11
CA SER A 403 22.32 16.75 -71.57
C SER A 403 22.73 18.06 -72.29
N SER A 404 22.37 19.22 -71.73
CA SER A 404 22.79 20.53 -72.25
C SER A 404 24.31 20.77 -72.11
N ARG A 405 24.93 20.14 -71.11
CA ARG A 405 26.39 20.19 -70.88
C ARG A 405 27.14 19.24 -71.81
N GLU A 406 26.53 18.12 -72.20
CA GLU A 406 27.05 17.21 -73.22
C GLU A 406 26.87 17.77 -74.63
N GLU A 407 25.73 18.37 -74.98
CA GLU A 407 25.54 19.06 -76.27
C GLU A 407 26.51 20.24 -76.48
N ASN A 408 26.90 20.94 -75.41
CA ASN A 408 27.96 21.96 -75.46
C ASN A 408 29.38 21.38 -75.51
N ARG A 409 29.58 20.10 -75.22
CA ARG A 409 30.87 19.40 -75.45
C ARG A 409 31.00 18.85 -76.86
N TYR A 410 29.90 18.64 -77.60
CA TYR A 410 29.91 18.05 -78.95
C TYR A 410 29.96 19.06 -80.13
N ARG A 411 30.33 20.33 -79.89
CA ARG A 411 30.72 21.28 -80.97
C ARG A 411 32.22 21.31 -81.32
N PHE A 412 33.02 20.40 -80.77
CA PHE A 412 34.36 20.07 -81.28
C PHE A 412 34.47 18.55 -81.44
N THR A 413 34.48 18.07 -82.67
CA THR A 413 34.79 16.68 -83.08
C THR A 413 36.30 16.38 -82.97
N PRO A 414 36.82 15.13 -83.07
CA PRO A 414 36.15 13.81 -83.21
C PRO A 414 36.70 12.64 -82.32
N GLU A 415 35.91 11.54 -82.24
CA GLU A 415 36.29 10.10 -82.12
C GLU A 415 37.03 9.54 -80.87
N PRO A 416 37.14 8.19 -80.69
CA PRO A 416 36.10 7.16 -80.57
C PRO A 416 36.31 6.26 -79.33
N GLY A 417 35.26 5.73 -78.68
CA GLY A 417 35.50 4.72 -77.65
C GLY A 417 34.32 4.35 -76.75
N SER A 418 33.87 3.11 -76.93
CA SER A 418 33.27 2.19 -75.95
C SER A 418 32.11 2.64 -75.06
N TYR A 419 31.01 1.88 -75.18
CA TYR A 419 30.16 1.27 -74.13
C TYR A 419 30.01 2.06 -72.81
N VAL A 420 28.81 2.16 -72.25
CA VAL A 420 28.28 1.11 -71.38
C VAL A 420 26.78 1.32 -71.23
N SER A 421 26.01 0.25 -71.51
CA SER A 421 24.67 0.06 -70.98
C SER A 421 24.75 -0.10 -69.46
N VAL A 422 24.08 0.76 -68.69
CA VAL A 422 23.80 0.46 -67.28
C VAL A 422 22.30 0.28 -67.12
N THR A 423 21.92 -0.99 -66.96
CA THR A 423 20.65 -1.46 -66.43
C THR A 423 20.33 -0.86 -65.06
N PRO A 424 19.04 -0.74 -64.69
CA PRO A 424 18.64 -0.14 -63.42
C PRO A 424 19.00 -1.06 -62.24
N GLN A 425 19.99 -0.66 -61.44
CA GLN A 425 20.28 -1.31 -60.17
C GLN A 425 19.63 -0.53 -59.01
N GLY A 426 18.62 -1.18 -58.43
CA GLY A 426 18.29 -1.16 -57.00
C GLY A 426 18.17 0.20 -56.32
N TYR A 427 16.95 0.73 -56.23
CA TYR A 427 16.65 1.71 -55.20
C TYR A 427 16.49 1.01 -53.85
N SER A 428 17.39 1.38 -52.95
CA SER A 428 17.32 1.15 -51.52
C SER A 428 15.94 1.57 -51.01
N ARG A 429 15.23 0.65 -50.34
CA ARG A 429 14.04 0.99 -49.55
C ARG A 429 14.44 2.11 -48.60
N VAL A 430 13.67 3.20 -48.64
CA VAL A 430 13.68 4.20 -47.58
C VAL A 430 13.46 3.45 -46.27
N HIS A 431 14.50 3.39 -45.43
CA HIS A 431 14.34 2.97 -44.05
C HIS A 431 13.40 3.98 -43.40
N THR A 432 12.14 3.62 -43.28
CA THR A 432 11.22 4.25 -42.36
C THR A 432 11.76 3.97 -40.96
N ASN A 433 12.55 4.91 -40.43
CA ASN A 433 12.67 5.06 -38.98
C ASN A 433 11.32 5.59 -38.48
N ILE A 434 10.31 4.72 -38.48
CA ILE A 434 9.25 4.81 -37.49
C ILE A 434 9.99 4.57 -36.18
N CYS A 435 10.03 5.59 -35.33
CA CYS A 435 10.37 5.39 -33.93
C CYS A 435 9.49 4.26 -33.42
N GLU A 436 10.07 3.06 -33.32
CA GLU A 436 9.65 2.11 -32.31
C GLU A 436 9.80 2.87 -30.99
N LEU A 437 8.66 3.34 -30.48
CA LEU A 437 8.49 3.54 -29.06
C LEU A 437 8.76 2.16 -28.45
N GLU A 438 10.02 1.92 -28.08
CA GLU A 438 10.35 1.04 -26.97
C GLU A 438 9.62 1.64 -25.76
N ILE A 439 8.37 1.21 -25.59
CA ILE A 439 7.71 1.25 -24.30
C ILE A 439 8.51 0.28 -23.46
N ASP A 440 9.38 0.85 -22.63
CA ASP A 440 10.07 0.18 -21.55
C ASP A 440 9.00 -0.42 -20.61
N LEU A 441 8.62 -1.67 -20.89
CA LEU A 441 7.70 -2.49 -20.10
C LEU A 441 8.44 -3.23 -18.98
N SER A 442 9.54 -2.66 -18.46
CA SER A 442 10.36 -3.28 -17.42
C SER A 442 9.77 -3.19 -16.01
N ASP A 443 8.61 -2.53 -15.82
CA ASP A 443 7.95 -2.38 -14.51
C ASP A 443 6.45 -2.79 -14.51
N TYR A 444 6.04 -3.72 -15.38
CA TYR A 444 4.79 -4.46 -15.10
C TYR A 444 5.11 -5.63 -14.17
N GLU A 445 4.79 -5.44 -12.89
CA GLU A 445 4.59 -6.52 -11.94
C GLU A 445 3.77 -7.63 -12.63
N GLU A 446 4.37 -8.81 -12.80
CA GLU A 446 3.62 -10.03 -13.03
C GLU A 446 2.65 -10.17 -11.85
N HIS A 447 1.43 -9.69 -12.02
CA HIS A 447 0.30 -10.18 -11.27
C HIS A 447 0.11 -11.65 -11.65
N SER A 448 0.89 -12.51 -11.00
CA SER A 448 0.67 -13.94 -10.99
C SER A 448 -0.78 -14.18 -10.60
N GLN A 449 -1.55 -14.71 -11.55
CA GLN A 449 -2.89 -15.20 -11.25
C GLN A 449 -2.78 -16.24 -10.11
N PRO A 450 -3.75 -16.28 -9.18
CA PRO A 450 -3.71 -17.26 -8.11
C PRO A 450 -3.62 -18.67 -8.71
N LEU A 451 -2.58 -19.41 -8.28
CA LEU A 451 -2.33 -20.79 -8.69
C LEU A 451 -3.61 -21.61 -8.60
N THR A 452 -3.92 -22.34 -9.66
CA THR A 452 -5.03 -23.29 -9.62
C THR A 452 -4.73 -24.39 -8.60
N VAL A 453 -5.77 -24.97 -7.99
CA VAL A 453 -5.64 -25.99 -6.94
C VAL A 453 -4.76 -27.19 -7.40
N SER A 454 -4.76 -27.49 -8.69
CA SER A 454 -3.90 -28.49 -9.32
C SER A 454 -2.41 -28.12 -9.29
N GLU A 455 -2.07 -26.86 -9.59
CA GLU A 455 -0.68 -26.37 -9.62
C GLU A 455 -0.10 -26.27 -8.21
N PHE A 456 -0.91 -25.89 -7.22
CA PHE A 456 -0.52 -25.90 -5.82
C PHE A 456 -0.21 -27.32 -5.33
N ARG A 457 -1.02 -28.31 -5.72
CA ARG A 457 -0.80 -29.71 -5.38
C ARG A 457 0.47 -30.27 -6.02
N GLN A 458 0.74 -29.94 -7.28
CA GLN A 458 1.97 -30.37 -7.96
C GLN A 458 3.22 -29.75 -7.34
N LYS A 459 3.20 -28.46 -7.00
CA LYS A 459 4.33 -27.80 -6.32
C LYS A 459 4.55 -28.35 -4.90
N ALA A 460 3.47 -28.58 -4.14
CA ALA A 460 3.57 -29.19 -2.81
C ALA A 460 4.12 -30.62 -2.87
N LEU A 461 3.72 -31.43 -3.85
CA LEU A 461 4.25 -32.77 -4.05
C LEU A 461 5.72 -32.77 -4.52
N SER A 462 6.12 -31.80 -5.35
CA SER A 462 7.53 -31.65 -5.75
C SER A 462 8.46 -31.24 -4.59
N GLN A 463 7.93 -30.54 -3.58
CA GLN A 463 8.69 -30.17 -2.39
C GLN A 463 8.68 -31.26 -1.30
N LEU A 464 7.76 -32.23 -1.39
CA LEU A 464 7.66 -33.38 -0.46
C LEU A 464 8.45 -34.61 -0.93
N ASN A 465 8.96 -34.63 -2.17
CA ASN A 465 9.97 -35.60 -2.59
C ASN A 465 11.36 -35.18 -2.05
N LEU A 466 11.55 -35.45 -0.76
CA LEU A 466 12.87 -35.54 -0.14
C LEU A 466 13.62 -36.73 -0.76
N TYR A 467 14.86 -36.47 -1.18
CA TYR A 467 15.90 -37.49 -1.26
C TYR A 467 16.11 -38.16 0.10
#